data_AF-A0A5B0E5L7-F1
#
_entry.id   AF-A0A5B0E5L7-F1
#
_cell.length_a   1.000
_cell.length_b   1.000
_cell.length_c   1.000
_cell.angle_alpha   90.00
_cell.angle_beta   90.00
_cell.angle_gamma   90.00
#
_symmetry.space_group_name_H-M   'P 1'
#
loop_
_entity.id
_entity.type
_entity.pdbx_description
1 polymer ?
#
loop_
_entity_poly.entity_id
_entity_poly.type
_entity_poly.pdbx_seq_one_letter_code
_entity_poly.pdbx_strand_id
1 'polypeptide(L)'
;MRYRNGRVLVVRPGLIGGPGDPSGRSTYWPLRFAEHRDPVLVPKVSEGEARVQIIDVRDLSAFILEAGLAGEHGYVNAVDEVHALGLVLKLAREAAAAVAASDGYPVLEQRMVDYEVSRMAADSVKPWTGPTSLPLLLPQEDGFAGFARRADARALSLGLHRRSLRQMFEDSVSAGAGLEVDSLRSGLTAAEERRILGG
;
A
#
# COMPACT_ATOMS: atom_id res chain seq x y z
N MET A 1 -5.53 -6.44 34.46
CA MET A 1 -6.07 -5.36 33.62
C MET A 1 -6.64 -4.29 34.55
N ARG A 2 -6.08 -3.07 34.62
CA ARG A 2 -6.55 -2.02 35.56
C ARG A 2 -7.74 -1.29 34.94
N TYR A 3 -8.86 -1.21 35.65
CA TYR A 3 -10.04 -0.45 35.24
C TYR A 3 -9.70 1.05 35.22
N ARG A 4 -9.91 1.74 34.08
CA ARG A 4 -9.46 3.14 33.86
C ARG A 4 -10.61 4.16 33.81
N ASN A 5 -11.62 4.04 34.68
CA ASN A 5 -12.71 5.02 34.83
C ASN A 5 -13.34 5.48 33.50
N GLY A 6 -13.57 4.56 32.56
CA GLY A 6 -14.18 4.88 31.26
C GLY A 6 -13.29 5.68 30.29
N ARG A 7 -11.99 5.86 30.58
CA ARG A 7 -11.04 6.47 29.63
C ARG A 7 -10.72 5.47 28.51
N VAL A 8 -10.95 5.88 27.27
CA VAL A 8 -10.75 5.07 26.07
C VAL A 8 -9.81 5.80 25.12
N LEU A 9 -8.89 5.05 24.50
CA LEU A 9 -8.16 5.48 23.31
C LEU A 9 -8.85 4.92 22.07
N VAL A 10 -9.23 5.80 21.15
CA VAL A 10 -9.79 5.44 19.85
C VAL A 10 -8.76 5.72 18.78
N VAL A 11 -8.17 4.63 18.26
CA VAL A 11 -7.19 4.67 17.17
C VAL A 11 -7.91 4.49 15.84
N ARG A 12 -7.74 5.44 14.92
CA ARG A 12 -8.37 5.46 13.59
C ARG A 12 -7.30 5.22 12.52
N PRO A 13 -7.05 3.97 12.13
CA PRO A 13 -6.00 3.68 11.17
C PRO A 13 -6.34 4.20 9.76
N GLY A 14 -5.29 4.45 8.99
CA GLY A 14 -5.36 4.61 7.52
C GLY A 14 -5.60 3.29 6.81
N LEU A 15 -5.13 3.21 5.56
CA LEU A 15 -4.94 1.90 4.93
C LEU A 15 -3.86 1.16 5.73
N ILE A 16 -4.18 0.00 6.29
CA ILE A 16 -3.21 -0.86 6.94
C ILE A 16 -2.54 -1.70 5.86
N GLY A 17 -1.21 -1.73 5.86
CA GLY A 17 -0.42 -2.50 4.90
C GLY A 17 0.79 -3.18 5.53
N GLY A 18 1.58 -3.83 4.67
CA GLY A 18 2.79 -4.55 5.04
C GLY A 18 2.69 -6.07 4.82
N PRO A 19 3.70 -6.82 5.29
CA PRO A 19 3.78 -8.27 5.11
C PRO A 19 2.50 -8.99 5.55
N GLY A 20 1.96 -9.83 4.66
CA GLY A 20 0.74 -10.59 4.94
C GLY A 20 -0.58 -9.80 4.82
N ASP A 21 -0.59 -8.59 4.24
CA ASP A 21 -1.82 -7.84 3.96
C ASP A 21 -2.83 -8.70 3.18
N PRO A 22 -3.94 -9.12 3.82
CA PRO A 22 -4.89 -10.04 3.20
C PRO A 22 -5.72 -9.37 2.11
N SER A 23 -5.72 -8.03 2.04
CA SER A 23 -6.42 -7.31 0.99
C SER A 23 -5.62 -7.27 -0.31
N GLY A 24 -4.31 -7.52 -0.27
CA GLY A 24 -3.42 -7.43 -1.43
C GLY A 24 -3.10 -6.00 -1.88
N ARG A 25 -3.64 -4.96 -1.22
CA ARG A 25 -3.54 -3.59 -1.73
C ARG A 25 -2.16 -2.99 -1.55
N SER A 26 -1.54 -3.23 -0.40
CA SER A 26 -0.18 -2.77 -0.12
C SER A 26 0.89 -3.67 -0.71
N THR A 27 0.57 -4.94 -0.97
CA THR A 27 1.52 -5.96 -1.43
C THR A 27 1.54 -6.15 -2.95
N TYR A 28 0.46 -5.80 -3.67
CA TYR A 28 0.37 -6.00 -5.11
C TYR A 28 1.53 -5.39 -5.89
N TRP A 29 1.77 -4.08 -5.75
CA TRP A 29 2.81 -3.39 -6.51
C TRP A 29 4.22 -3.93 -6.25
N PRO A 30 4.71 -4.04 -5.00
CA PRO A 30 6.05 -4.57 -4.76
C PRO A 30 6.21 -6.01 -5.24
N LEU A 31 5.19 -6.87 -5.07
CA LEU A 31 5.24 -8.24 -5.59
C LEU A 31 5.16 -8.30 -7.12
N ARG A 32 4.32 -7.48 -7.75
CA ARG A 32 4.22 -7.36 -9.21
C ARG A 32 5.55 -6.94 -9.82
N PHE A 33 6.27 -6.00 -9.20
CA PHE A 33 7.62 -5.60 -9.65
C PHE A 33 8.69 -6.66 -9.37
N ALA A 34 8.47 -7.59 -8.44
CA ALA A 34 9.38 -8.70 -8.19
C ALA A 34 9.23 -9.84 -9.22
N GLU A 35 8.10 -9.95 -9.92
CA GLU A 35 7.90 -10.95 -10.97
C GLU A 35 8.74 -10.67 -12.22
N HIS A 36 9.25 -11.71 -12.89
CA HIS A 36 9.95 -11.61 -14.18
C HIS A 36 9.01 -11.34 -15.37
N ARG A 37 8.19 -10.29 -15.30
CA ARG A 37 7.17 -9.94 -16.30
C ARG A 37 7.21 -8.45 -16.64
N ASP A 38 7.60 -8.13 -17.88
CA ASP A 38 7.66 -6.78 -18.45
C ASP A 38 6.67 -6.63 -19.62
N PRO A 39 6.04 -5.44 -19.83
CA PRO A 39 6.05 -4.27 -18.96
C PRO A 39 5.08 -4.37 -17.77
N VAL A 40 5.18 -3.42 -16.84
CA VAL A 40 4.19 -3.24 -15.76
C VAL A 40 3.22 -2.13 -16.13
N LEU A 41 1.93 -2.45 -16.13
CA LEU A 41 0.87 -1.50 -16.41
C LEU A 41 0.57 -0.66 -15.15
N VAL A 42 0.73 0.65 -15.22
CA VAL A 42 0.59 1.56 -14.06
C VAL A 42 -0.44 2.65 -14.32
N PRO A 43 -1.26 3.05 -13.33
CA PRO A 43 -2.24 4.11 -13.54
C PRO A 43 -1.57 5.44 -13.87
N LYS A 44 -1.96 6.05 -14.98
CA LYS A 44 -1.59 7.41 -15.35
C LYS A 44 -2.49 8.39 -14.60
N VAL A 45 -1.90 9.10 -13.65
CA VAL A 45 -2.57 10.09 -12.80
C VAL A 45 -1.70 11.34 -12.73
N SER A 46 -2.31 12.53 -12.73
CA SER A 46 -1.53 13.76 -12.61
C SER A 46 -0.91 13.82 -11.21
N GLU A 47 0.26 14.45 -11.13
CA GLU A 47 0.97 14.60 -9.86
C GLU A 47 0.10 15.36 -8.84
N GLY A 48 -0.08 14.76 -7.65
CA GLY A 48 -0.89 15.32 -6.58
C GLY A 48 -2.39 14.94 -6.59
N GLU A 49 -2.90 14.36 -7.68
CA GLU A 49 -4.30 13.90 -7.78
C GLU A 49 -4.52 12.57 -7.07
N ALA A 50 -3.54 11.66 -7.16
CA ALA A 50 -3.57 10.37 -6.47
C ALA A 50 -2.65 10.37 -5.25
N ARG A 51 -3.25 10.30 -4.06
CA ARG A 51 -2.55 10.27 -2.77
C ARG A 51 -2.71 8.91 -2.12
N VAL A 52 -1.65 8.47 -1.47
CA VAL A 52 -1.55 7.20 -0.76
C VAL A 52 -1.07 7.46 0.65
N GLN A 53 -1.68 6.80 1.63
CA GLN A 53 -1.30 6.89 3.04
C GLN A 53 -1.50 5.50 3.67
N ILE A 54 -0.40 4.77 3.85
CA ILE A 54 -0.40 3.37 4.29
C ILE A 54 0.36 3.31 5.62
N ILE A 55 -0.31 2.87 6.69
CA ILE A 55 0.36 2.57 7.95
C ILE A 55 0.76 1.10 7.97
N ASP A 56 2.01 0.80 8.33
CA ASP A 56 2.44 -0.59 8.48
C ASP A 56 1.77 -1.24 9.69
N VAL A 57 1.28 -2.46 9.50
CA VAL A 57 0.58 -3.24 10.53
C VAL A 57 1.42 -3.42 11.79
N ARG A 58 2.75 -3.53 11.68
CA ARG A 58 3.65 -3.74 12.82
C ARG A 58 3.82 -2.46 13.63
N ASP A 59 3.97 -1.30 12.99
CA ASP A 59 4.01 0.00 13.68
C ASP A 59 2.67 0.33 14.33
N LEU A 60 1.55 0.08 13.63
CA LEU A 60 0.22 0.26 14.18
C LEU A 60 0.01 -0.63 15.42
N SER A 61 0.41 -1.89 15.34
CA SER A 61 0.25 -2.85 16.45
C SER A 61 1.11 -2.45 17.65
N ALA A 62 2.37 -2.08 17.41
CA ALA A 62 3.28 -1.59 18.45
C ALA A 62 2.72 -0.32 19.11
N PHE A 63 2.27 0.65 18.33
CA PHE A 63 1.68 1.88 18.84
C PHE A 63 0.44 1.62 19.71
N ILE A 64 -0.49 0.76 19.27
CA ILE A 64 -1.69 0.42 20.05
C ILE A 64 -1.32 -0.20 21.39
N LEU A 65 -0.32 -1.11 21.40
CA LEU A 65 0.15 -1.75 22.62
C LEU A 65 0.78 -0.74 23.58
N GLU A 66 1.75 0.04 23.11
CA GLU A 66 2.49 0.99 23.94
C GLU A 66 1.59 2.11 24.47
N ALA A 67 0.76 2.71 23.63
CA ALA A 67 -0.19 3.75 24.06
C ALA A 67 -1.21 3.18 25.08
N GLY A 68 -1.65 1.95 24.88
CA GLY A 68 -2.52 1.23 25.81
C GLY A 68 -1.86 1.01 27.17
N LEU A 69 -0.61 0.53 27.20
CA LEU A 69 0.16 0.36 28.43
C LEU A 69 0.37 1.70 29.14
N ALA A 70 0.75 2.74 28.41
CA ALA A 70 1.10 4.06 28.93
C ALA A 70 -0.04 4.80 29.65
N GLY A 71 -1.31 4.56 29.31
CA GLY A 71 -2.40 5.38 29.89
C GLY A 71 -3.17 6.22 28.90
N GLU A 72 -2.82 6.14 27.62
CA GLU A 72 -3.32 7.10 26.65
C GLU A 72 -4.81 6.98 26.41
N HIS A 73 -5.42 8.10 26.07
CA HIS A 73 -6.87 8.22 25.86
C HIS A 73 -7.19 9.36 24.90
N GLY A 74 -8.43 9.39 24.41
CA GLY A 74 -8.91 10.31 23.40
C GLY A 74 -8.84 9.72 21.99
N TYR A 75 -8.80 10.56 20.97
CA TYR A 75 -8.87 10.15 19.57
C TYR A 75 -7.59 10.47 18.83
N VAL A 76 -7.09 9.51 18.05
CA VAL A 76 -5.92 9.67 17.19
C VAL A 76 -6.16 9.04 15.83
N ASN A 77 -5.63 9.67 14.76
CA ASN A 77 -5.47 8.98 13.49
C ASN A 77 -4.09 8.34 13.49
N ALA A 78 -4.01 7.03 13.26
CA ALA A 78 -2.76 6.30 13.11
C ALA A 78 -2.52 6.07 11.62
N VAL A 79 -1.79 6.98 11.02
CA VAL A 79 -1.48 6.99 9.59
C VAL A 79 0.01 7.24 9.41
N ASP A 80 0.48 7.07 8.17
CA ASP A 80 1.84 7.41 7.77
C ASP A 80 1.84 8.73 6.99
N GLU A 81 2.99 9.11 6.44
CA GLU A 81 3.12 10.21 5.51
C GLU A 81 2.22 10.03 4.28
N VAL A 82 1.80 11.17 3.71
CA VAL A 82 1.04 11.19 2.48
C VAL A 82 2.02 11.21 1.31
N HIS A 83 1.94 10.20 0.45
CA HIS A 83 2.77 10.08 -0.74
C HIS A 83 1.93 10.22 -2.02
N ALA A 84 2.53 10.77 -3.08
CA ALA A 84 1.96 10.68 -4.42
C ALA A 84 2.04 9.24 -4.93
N LEU A 85 1.02 8.75 -5.63
CA LEU A 85 1.00 7.38 -6.16
C LEU A 85 2.23 7.05 -7.02
N GLY A 86 2.69 8.00 -7.86
CA GLY A 86 3.90 7.80 -8.67
C GLY A 86 5.17 7.53 -7.84
N LEU A 87 5.33 8.22 -6.70
CA LEU A 87 6.42 7.94 -5.76
C LEU A 87 6.28 6.55 -5.15
N VAL A 88 5.06 6.17 -4.74
CA VAL A 88 4.78 4.83 -4.18
C VAL A 88 5.15 3.72 -5.16
N LEU A 89 4.77 3.86 -6.43
CA LEU A 89 5.11 2.88 -7.48
C LEU A 89 6.62 2.79 -7.71
N LYS A 90 7.31 3.93 -7.71
CA LYS A 90 8.78 3.98 -7.82
C LYS A 90 9.44 3.25 -6.64
N LEU A 91 9.00 3.52 -5.41
CA LEU A 91 9.53 2.86 -4.21
C LEU A 91 9.24 1.35 -4.20
N ALA A 92 8.09 0.92 -4.70
CA ALA A 92 7.74 -0.50 -4.83
C ALA A 92 8.68 -1.22 -5.82
N ARG A 93 8.94 -0.63 -6.98
CA ARG A 93 9.90 -1.16 -7.96
C ARG A 93 11.31 -1.24 -7.39
N GLU A 94 11.75 -0.17 -6.76
CA GLU A 94 13.07 -0.12 -6.17
C GLU A 94 13.22 -1.08 -4.97
N ALA A 95 12.15 -1.37 -4.22
CA ALA A 95 12.15 -2.35 -3.13
C ALA A 95 12.30 -3.78 -3.66
N ALA A 96 11.55 -4.13 -4.71
CA ALA A 96 11.70 -5.41 -5.41
C ALA A 96 13.13 -5.61 -5.95
N ALA A 97 13.71 -4.57 -6.55
CA ALA A 97 15.10 -4.57 -7.00
C ALA A 97 16.11 -4.78 -5.85
N ALA A 98 15.90 -4.12 -4.71
CA ALA A 98 16.77 -4.24 -3.54
C ALA A 98 16.75 -5.67 -2.96
N VAL A 99 15.56 -6.28 -2.85
CA VAL A 99 15.42 -7.67 -2.37
C VAL A 99 16.05 -8.65 -3.36
N ALA A 100 15.80 -8.51 -4.67
CA ALA A 100 16.43 -9.35 -5.69
C ALA A 100 17.97 -9.29 -5.61
N ALA A 101 18.53 -8.08 -5.48
CA ALA A 101 19.97 -7.89 -5.33
C ALA A 101 20.53 -8.53 -4.05
N SER A 102 19.83 -8.37 -2.92
CA SER A 102 20.20 -8.97 -1.63
C SER A 102 20.19 -10.50 -1.69
N ASP A 103 19.26 -11.08 -2.43
CA ASP A 103 19.10 -12.53 -2.59
C ASP A 103 20.00 -13.12 -3.70
N GLY A 104 20.78 -12.28 -4.39
CA GLY A 104 21.67 -12.70 -5.49
C GLY A 104 20.96 -13.01 -6.81
N TYR A 105 19.72 -12.55 -6.98
CA TYR A 105 18.96 -12.66 -8.23
C TYR A 105 19.22 -11.46 -9.16
N PRO A 106 19.05 -11.64 -10.49
CA PRO A 106 19.14 -10.52 -11.42
C PRO A 106 18.12 -9.42 -11.11
N VAL A 107 18.58 -8.17 -11.03
CA VAL A 107 17.71 -7.00 -10.93
C VAL A 107 17.04 -6.75 -12.27
N LEU A 108 15.71 -6.60 -12.26
CA LEU A 108 14.92 -6.39 -13.46
C LEU A 108 14.65 -4.90 -13.69
N GLU A 109 15.10 -4.40 -14.84
CA GLU A 109 14.70 -3.09 -15.34
C GLU A 109 13.33 -3.19 -16.00
N GLN A 110 12.26 -3.07 -15.19
CA GLN A 110 10.89 -3.12 -15.69
C GLN A 110 10.41 -1.75 -16.16
N ARG A 111 9.92 -1.72 -17.39
CA ARG A 111 9.33 -0.55 -18.00
C ARG A 111 7.91 -0.39 -17.49
N MET A 112 7.63 0.77 -16.91
CA MET A 112 6.29 1.18 -16.53
C MET A 112 5.58 1.71 -17.78
N VAL A 113 4.39 1.17 -18.07
CA VAL A 113 3.54 1.60 -19.18
C VAL A 113 2.29 2.25 -18.60
N ASP A 114 2.02 3.46 -19.06
CA ASP A 114 0.88 4.24 -18.61
C ASP A 114 -0.45 3.57 -19.01
N TYR A 115 -1.32 3.49 -18.03
CA TYR A 115 -2.71 3.09 -18.18
C TYR A 115 -3.61 4.30 -18.00
N GLU A 116 -4.33 4.67 -19.06
CA GLU A 116 -5.29 5.76 -19.03
C GLU A 116 -6.47 5.39 -18.11
N VAL A 117 -6.57 6.06 -16.95
CA VAL A 117 -7.61 5.82 -15.92
C VAL A 117 -9.02 5.98 -16.49
N SER A 118 -9.20 6.79 -17.55
CA SER A 118 -10.48 6.93 -18.26
C SER A 118 -10.98 5.62 -18.90
N ARG A 119 -10.09 4.65 -19.16
CA ARG A 119 -10.43 3.36 -19.76
C ARG A 119 -10.89 2.31 -18.75
N MET A 120 -10.76 2.57 -17.44
CA MET A 120 -11.07 1.61 -16.37
C MET A 120 -12.43 0.93 -16.54
N ALA A 121 -13.47 1.73 -16.78
CA ALA A 121 -14.81 1.22 -16.97
C ALA A 121 -14.92 0.30 -18.20
N ALA A 122 -14.30 0.68 -19.33
CA ALA A 122 -14.33 -0.10 -20.56
C ALA A 122 -13.52 -1.41 -20.44
N ASP A 123 -12.39 -1.38 -19.75
CA ASP A 123 -11.52 -2.55 -19.55
C ASP A 123 -11.97 -3.43 -18.38
N SER A 124 -13.05 -3.06 -17.68
CA SER A 124 -13.55 -3.70 -16.45
C SER A 124 -12.54 -3.73 -15.30
N VAL A 125 -11.68 -2.71 -15.23
CA VAL A 125 -10.67 -2.52 -14.18
C VAL A 125 -11.23 -1.64 -13.07
N LYS A 126 -11.13 -2.09 -11.83
CA LYS A 126 -11.62 -1.37 -10.64
C LYS A 126 -10.53 -0.53 -9.98
N PRO A 127 -10.87 0.61 -9.39
CA PRO A 127 -9.95 1.29 -8.48
C PRO A 127 -9.85 0.53 -7.16
N TRP A 128 -8.80 0.83 -6.41
CA TRP A 128 -8.65 0.58 -4.98
C TRP A 128 -8.46 -0.87 -4.53
N THR A 129 -9.35 -1.79 -4.90
CA THR A 129 -9.36 -3.15 -4.34
C THR A 129 -10.14 -4.15 -5.19
N GLY A 130 -9.88 -5.43 -4.94
CA GLY A 130 -10.65 -6.54 -5.47
C GLY A 130 -10.06 -7.13 -6.75
N PRO A 131 -10.66 -8.21 -7.27
CA PRO A 131 -10.24 -8.80 -8.53
C PRO A 131 -10.30 -7.77 -9.67
N THR A 132 -9.33 -7.86 -10.58
CA THR A 132 -9.21 -6.97 -11.75
C THR A 132 -9.16 -5.50 -11.31
N SER A 133 -8.17 -5.15 -10.49
CA SER A 133 -8.05 -3.78 -9.96
C SER A 133 -6.65 -3.19 -10.06
N LEU A 134 -6.58 -1.86 -9.94
CA LEU A 134 -5.34 -1.12 -9.68
C LEU A 134 -5.34 -0.66 -8.22
N PRO A 135 -4.65 -1.40 -7.32
CA PRO A 135 -4.67 -1.08 -5.90
C PRO A 135 -3.99 0.26 -5.61
N LEU A 136 -4.35 0.87 -4.48
CA LEU A 136 -3.89 2.20 -4.04
C LEU A 136 -4.38 3.39 -4.87
N LEU A 137 -4.93 3.17 -6.07
CA LEU A 137 -5.66 4.19 -6.79
C LEU A 137 -7.06 4.35 -6.19
N LEU A 138 -7.32 5.46 -5.51
CA LEU A 138 -8.64 5.74 -4.96
C LEU A 138 -9.66 6.01 -6.08
N PRO A 139 -10.94 5.66 -5.87
CA PRO A 139 -12.01 6.08 -6.78
C PRO A 139 -12.08 7.60 -6.87
N GLN A 140 -12.40 8.13 -8.04
CA GLN A 140 -12.47 9.58 -8.29
C GLN A 140 -13.77 10.23 -7.79
N GLU A 141 -14.66 9.44 -7.18
CA GLU A 141 -15.93 9.90 -6.61
C GLU A 141 -15.71 10.66 -5.28
N ASP A 142 -16.57 11.64 -5.00
CA ASP A 142 -16.46 12.56 -3.86
C ASP A 142 -16.35 11.86 -2.49
N GLY A 143 -16.90 10.64 -2.36
CA GLY A 143 -16.87 9.84 -1.14
C GLY A 143 -15.46 9.46 -0.65
N PHE A 144 -14.43 9.56 -1.50
CA PHE A 144 -13.05 9.21 -1.18
C PHE A 144 -12.12 10.43 -1.04
N ALA A 145 -12.64 11.65 -1.22
CA ALA A 145 -11.85 12.89 -1.23
C ALA A 145 -11.09 13.16 0.09
N GLY A 146 -11.60 12.65 1.22
CA GLY A 146 -10.95 12.76 2.54
C GLY A 146 -9.99 11.62 2.88
N PHE A 147 -9.91 10.58 2.05
CA PHE A 147 -9.00 9.44 2.26
C PHE A 147 -7.56 9.85 1.92
N ALA A 148 -6.59 9.28 2.63
CA ALA A 148 -5.16 9.62 2.49
C ALA A 148 -4.81 11.12 2.70
N ARG A 149 -5.54 11.80 3.60
CA ARG A 149 -5.35 13.22 3.96
C ARG A 149 -5.43 13.47 5.47
N ARG A 150 -5.26 12.43 6.29
CA ARG A 150 -5.46 12.54 7.75
C ARG A 150 -4.18 13.05 8.42
N ALA A 151 -4.35 13.97 9.36
CA ALA A 151 -3.28 14.42 10.25
C ALA A 151 -3.12 13.46 11.44
N ASP A 152 -1.89 13.25 11.86
CA ASP A 152 -1.47 12.29 12.90
C ASP A 152 -0.49 12.87 13.91
N ALA A 153 -0.37 14.20 13.97
CA ALA A 153 0.48 14.90 14.94
C ALA A 153 0.27 14.38 16.37
N ARG A 154 -0.96 14.02 16.75
CA ARG A 154 -1.26 13.42 18.05
C ARG A 154 -0.78 11.97 18.18
N ALA A 155 -0.88 11.16 17.14
CA ALA A 155 -0.34 9.79 17.21
C ALA A 155 1.20 9.84 17.36
N LEU A 156 1.86 10.74 16.63
CA LEU A 156 3.30 10.99 16.78
C LEU A 156 3.65 11.47 18.19
N SER A 157 2.92 12.43 18.76
CA SER A 157 3.17 12.90 20.12
C SER A 157 2.97 11.82 21.19
N LEU A 158 2.22 10.77 20.86
CA LEU A 158 1.99 9.60 21.72
C LEU A 158 2.92 8.42 21.38
N GLY A 159 3.94 8.63 20.56
CA GLY A 159 4.98 7.64 20.28
C GLY A 159 4.73 6.73 19.07
N LEU A 160 3.83 7.09 18.14
CA LEU A 160 3.74 6.38 16.87
C LEU A 160 5.08 6.49 16.12
N HIS A 161 5.72 5.34 15.90
CA HIS A 161 6.86 5.21 15.01
C HIS A 161 6.39 4.90 13.58
N ARG A 162 7.13 5.38 12.58
CA ARG A 162 6.89 5.08 11.17
C ARG A 162 8.15 4.47 10.57
N ARG A 163 8.08 3.21 10.16
CA ARG A 163 9.09 2.66 9.25
C ARG A 163 8.90 3.28 7.87
N SER A 164 9.98 3.35 7.09
CA SER A 164 9.88 3.89 5.74
C SER A 164 8.97 3.01 4.87
N LEU A 165 8.26 3.64 3.93
CA LEU A 165 7.45 2.91 2.95
C LEU A 165 8.31 1.93 2.12
N ARG A 166 9.57 2.29 1.84
CA ARG A 166 10.56 1.37 1.28
C ARG A 166 10.70 0.09 2.07
N GLN A 167 10.99 0.22 3.37
CA GLN A 167 11.23 -0.91 4.23
C GLN A 167 9.99 -1.81 4.30
N MET A 168 8.79 -1.22 4.40
CA MET A 168 7.54 -1.98 4.35
C MET A 168 7.44 -2.81 3.06
N PHE A 169 7.79 -2.23 1.91
CA PHE A 169 7.74 -2.91 0.62
C PHE A 169 8.81 -3.99 0.49
N GLU A 170 10.05 -3.73 0.91
CA GLU A 170 11.12 -4.74 0.95
C GLU A 170 10.68 -5.94 1.80
N ASP A 171 10.19 -5.69 3.01
CA ASP A 171 9.69 -6.74 3.90
C ASP A 171 8.51 -7.50 3.28
N SER A 172 7.67 -6.81 2.50
CA SER A 172 6.52 -7.41 1.81
C SER A 172 6.94 -8.32 0.66
N VAL A 173 7.99 -7.95 -0.09
CA VAL A 173 8.58 -8.81 -1.12
C VAL A 173 9.23 -10.02 -0.47
N SER A 174 10.07 -9.83 0.55
CA SER A 174 10.74 -10.94 1.24
C SER A 174 9.74 -11.92 1.86
N ALA A 175 8.68 -11.42 2.52
CA ALA A 175 7.65 -12.27 3.10
C ALA A 175 6.73 -12.94 2.06
N GLY A 176 6.64 -12.36 0.86
CA GLY A 176 5.85 -12.88 -0.25
C GLY A 176 6.62 -13.76 -1.22
N ALA A 177 7.86 -14.14 -0.91
CA ALA A 177 8.65 -15.04 -1.74
C ALA A 177 7.89 -16.35 -2.02
N GLY A 178 7.69 -16.66 -3.29
CA GLY A 178 6.93 -17.84 -3.73
C GLY A 178 5.40 -17.68 -3.73
N LEU A 179 4.87 -16.49 -3.40
CA LEU A 179 3.46 -16.18 -3.64
C LEU A 179 3.24 -15.81 -5.11
N GLU A 180 2.23 -16.43 -5.73
CA GLU A 180 1.74 -16.03 -7.04
C GLU A 180 0.99 -14.69 -6.92
N VAL A 181 1.38 -13.65 -7.66
CA VAL A 181 0.68 -12.36 -7.64
C VAL A 181 -0.79 -12.51 -8.05
N ASP A 182 -1.07 -13.44 -8.97
CA ASP A 182 -2.41 -13.78 -9.42
C ASP A 182 -3.30 -14.35 -8.29
N SER A 183 -2.72 -14.79 -7.16
CA SER A 183 -3.46 -15.25 -5.99
C SER A 183 -3.89 -14.12 -5.03
N LEU A 184 -3.40 -12.89 -5.23
CA LEU A 184 -3.73 -11.76 -4.39
C LEU A 184 -5.19 -11.34 -4.58
N ARG A 185 -5.81 -10.81 -3.51
CA ARG A 185 -7.21 -10.35 -3.55
C ARG A 185 -7.41 -9.03 -4.30
N SER A 186 -6.33 -8.31 -4.59
CA SER A 186 -6.35 -7.07 -5.35
C SER A 186 -5.20 -7.06 -6.36
N GLY A 187 -5.41 -6.43 -7.51
CA GLY A 187 -4.45 -6.42 -8.61
C GLY A 187 -5.01 -6.94 -9.93
N LEU A 188 -4.21 -6.77 -10.98
CA LEU A 188 -4.38 -7.46 -12.26
C LEU A 188 -3.58 -8.76 -12.25
N THR A 189 -4.21 -9.82 -12.74
CA THR A 189 -3.53 -11.08 -13.06
C THR A 189 -2.61 -10.93 -14.27
N ALA A 190 -1.76 -11.94 -14.50
CA ALA A 190 -0.93 -12.04 -15.70
C ALA A 190 -1.73 -12.03 -17.00
N ALA A 191 -2.87 -12.71 -17.04
CA ALA A 191 -3.73 -12.73 -18.22
C ALA A 191 -4.42 -11.38 -18.47
N GLU A 192 -4.91 -10.73 -17.42
CA GLU A 192 -5.62 -9.45 -17.53
C GLU A 192 -4.69 -8.31 -17.97
N GLU A 193 -3.49 -8.22 -17.39
CA GLU A 193 -2.53 -7.18 -17.76
C GLU A 193 -2.11 -7.32 -19.24
N ARG A 194 -1.82 -8.56 -19.69
CA ARG A 194 -1.48 -8.82 -21.11
C ARG A 194 -2.62 -8.44 -22.05
N ARG A 195 -3.86 -8.81 -21.72
CA ARG A 195 -5.05 -8.45 -22.51
C ARG A 195 -5.18 -6.93 -22.66
N ILE A 196 -4.97 -6.18 -21.58
CA ILE A 196 -5.09 -4.70 -21.59
C ILE A 196 -3.97 -4.07 -22.43
N LEU A 197 -2.78 -4.66 -22.40
CA LEU A 197 -1.63 -4.25 -23.22
C LEU A 197 -1.80 -4.58 -24.71
N GLY A 198 -2.84 -5.31 -25.11
CA GLY A 198 -3.09 -5.69 -26.50
C GLY A 198 -2.31 -6.91 -26.98
N GLY A 199 -1.84 -7.75 -26.05
CA GLY A 199 -1.20 -9.04 -26.34
C GLY A 199 -2.15 -10.23 -26.24
#